data_AF-A0A925YGT4-F1
#
_entry.id   AF-A0A925YGT4-F1
#
_cell.length_a   1.000
_cell.length_b   1.000
_cell.length_c   1.000
_cell.angle_alpha   90.00
_cell.angle_beta   90.00
_cell.angle_gamma   90.00
#
_symmetry.space_group_name_H-M   'P 1'
#
loop_
_entity.id
_entity.type
_entity.pdbx_description
1 polymer ?
#
loop_
_entity_poly.entity_id
_entity_poly.type
_entity_poly.pdbx_seq_one_letter_code
_entity_poly.pdbx_strand_id
1 'polypeptide(L)'
;MLHRVGNRRGQFEVWPLSVRDTLPMVRVPLLPGMPDALLDLQPIMNGVYDRSAVGHRLKYRQAPEPPSSLGHAQWADGLLREKGLRS
;
A
#
# COMPACT_ATOMS: atom_id res chain seq x y z
N MET A 1 7.60 8.16 -1.65
CA MET A 1 8.88 8.90 -1.66
C MET A 1 9.16 9.34 -0.24
N LEU A 2 10.23 8.85 0.38
CA LEU A 2 10.65 9.30 1.70
C LEU A 2 11.78 10.32 1.51
N HIS A 3 11.59 11.55 1.96
CA HIS A 3 12.65 12.55 1.97
C HIS A 3 13.56 12.31 3.17
N ARG A 4 14.87 12.16 2.93
CA ARG A 4 15.85 12.09 4.01
C ARG A 4 16.22 13.51 4.43
N VAL A 5 16.03 13.83 5.71
CA VAL A 5 16.48 15.10 6.28
C VAL A 5 17.97 14.99 6.57
N GLY A 6 18.77 15.54 5.67
CA GLY A 6 20.20 15.78 5.81
C GLY A 6 20.52 17.09 5.09
N ASN A 7 21.63 17.74 5.43
CA ASN A 7 22.03 19.09 4.99
C ASN A 7 22.29 19.25 3.45
N ARG A 8 21.72 18.37 2.62
CA ARG A 8 21.64 18.46 1.15
C ARG A 8 20.20 18.21 0.72
N ARG A 9 19.56 19.24 0.18
CA ARG A 9 18.27 19.10 -0.53
C ARG A 9 18.40 18.01 -1.61
N GLY A 10 17.44 17.09 -1.68
CA GLY A 10 17.31 16.15 -2.81
C GLY A 10 17.66 14.68 -2.57
N GLN A 11 17.92 14.24 -1.32
CA GLN A 11 18.02 12.80 -1.04
C GLN A 11 16.64 12.21 -0.72
N PHE A 12 16.23 11.21 -1.49
CA PHE A 12 14.97 10.51 -1.28
C PHE A 12 15.10 9.03 -1.64
N GLU A 13 14.27 8.22 -0.98
CA GLU A 13 14.10 6.81 -1.29
C GLU A 13 12.75 6.58 -1.98
N VAL A 14 12.79 5.77 -3.04
CA VAL A 14 11.60 5.36 -3.81
C VAL A 14 11.53 3.84 -3.80
N TRP A 15 10.36 3.34 -3.45
CA TRP A 15 10.02 1.93 -3.55
C TRP A 15 8.96 1.75 -4.63
N PRO A 16 9.34 1.33 -5.85
CA PRO A 16 8.37 0.99 -6.88
C PRO A 16 7.73 -0.35 -6.52
N LEU A 17 6.42 -0.35 -6.30
CA LEU A 17 5.66 -1.51 -5.87
C LEU A 17 4.34 -1.57 -6.66
N SER A 18 3.91 -2.79 -6.99
CA SER A 18 2.58 -3.09 -7.47
C SER A 18 1.61 -3.32 -6.31
N VAL A 19 0.31 -3.28 -6.57
CA VAL A 19 -0.75 -3.67 -5.61
C VAL A 19 -0.66 -5.15 -5.17
N ARG A 20 0.11 -5.95 -5.92
CA ARG A 20 0.35 -7.38 -5.61
C ARG A 20 1.52 -7.60 -4.66
N ASP A 21 2.37 -6.59 -4.48
CA ASP A 21 3.57 -6.72 -3.67
C ASP A 21 3.26 -6.46 -2.19
N THR A 22 3.97 -7.15 -1.31
CA THR A 22 3.95 -6.82 0.13
C THR A 22 4.67 -5.50 0.34
N LEU A 23 4.10 -4.62 1.17
CA LEU A 23 4.73 -3.35 1.48
C LEU A 23 6.03 -3.55 2.27
N PRO A 24 7.09 -2.80 1.94
CA PRO A 24 8.40 -2.99 2.55
C PRO A 24 8.44 -2.42 3.98
N MET A 25 9.41 -2.93 4.74
CA MET A 25 9.88 -2.24 5.94
C MET A 25 10.80 -1.09 5.54
N VAL A 26 10.49 0.13 5.97
CA VAL A 26 11.24 1.34 5.59
C VAL A 26 11.99 1.93 6.78
N ARG A 27 13.13 2.56 6.51
CA ARG A 27 13.92 3.28 7.52
C ARG A 27 13.52 4.74 7.54
N VAL A 28 12.88 5.17 8.63
CA VAL A 28 12.43 6.54 8.79
C VAL A 28 13.44 7.31 9.63
N PRO A 29 14.07 8.38 9.08
CA PRO A 29 14.99 9.19 9.85
C PRO A 29 14.26 9.91 10.98
N LEU A 30 14.84 9.85 12.17
CA LEU A 30 14.39 10.61 13.34
C LEU A 30 15.14 11.93 13.43
N LEU A 31 15.32 12.45 14.64
CA LEU A 31 16.15 13.62 14.91
C LEU A 31 17.61 13.35 14.50
N PRO A 32 18.38 14.39 14.09
CA PRO A 32 19.79 14.24 13.80
C PRO A 32 20.56 13.57 14.94
N GLY A 33 21.41 12.60 14.60
CA GLY A 33 22.18 11.84 15.59
C GLY A 33 21.45 10.64 16.19
N MET A 34 20.16 10.47 15.90
CA MET A 34 19.42 9.25 16.25
C MET A 34 19.46 8.24 15.08
N PRO A 35 19.54 6.93 15.38
CA PRO A 35 19.39 5.92 14.35
C PRO A 35 17.99 5.96 13.73
N ASP A 36 17.89 5.59 12.46
CA ASP A 36 16.60 5.46 11.78
C ASP A 36 15.71 4.44 12.47
N ALA A 37 14.43 4.76 12.61
CA ALA A 37 13.43 3.81 13.05
C ALA A 37 13.03 2.87 11.90
N LEU A 38 12.91 1.57 12.18
CA LEU A 38 12.34 0.61 11.25
C LEU A 38 10.81 0.64 11.34
N LEU A 39 10.16 0.86 10.22
CA LEU A 39 8.70 0.94 10.12
C LEU A 39 8.18 -0.15 9.18
N ASP A 40 7.40 -1.09 9.72
CA ASP A 40 6.73 -2.12 8.94
C ASP A 40 5.40 -1.57 8.37
N LEU A 41 5.39 -1.27 7.06
CA LEU A 41 4.24 -0.61 6.43
C LEU A 41 3.04 -1.53 6.24
N GLN A 42 3.25 -2.84 6.08
CA GLN A 42 2.17 -3.78 5.80
C GLN A 42 1.12 -3.85 6.93
N PRO A 43 1.47 -4.14 8.21
CA PRO A 43 0.50 -4.21 9.28
C PRO A 43 -0.14 -2.85 9.59
N ILE A 44 0.59 -1.75 9.38
CA ILE A 44 0.07 -0.40 9.56
C ILE A 44 -1.04 -0.13 8.54
N MET A 45 -0.78 -0.40 7.27
CA MET A 45 -1.77 -0.20 6.20
C MET A 45 -3.00 -1.09 6.39
N ASN A 46 -2.81 -2.36 6.77
CA ASN A 46 -3.92 -3.26 7.10
C ASN A 46 -4.78 -2.67 8.23
N GLY A 47 -4.16 -2.25 9.34
CA GLY A 47 -4.89 -1.68 10.46
C GLY A 47 -5.61 -0.37 10.12
N VAL A 48 -5.02 0.49 9.28
CA VAL A 48 -5.70 1.70 8.78
C VAL A 48 -6.89 1.34 7.91
N TYR A 49 -6.74 0.37 7.01
CA TYR A 49 -7.82 -0.10 6.15
C TYR A 49 -8.97 -0.69 6.97
N ASP A 50 -8.69 -1.55 7.94
CA ASP A 50 -9.70 -2.20 8.78
C ASP A 50 -10.50 -1.20 9.64
N ARG A 51 -9.85 -0.15 10.13
CA ARG A 51 -10.51 0.92 10.89
C ARG A 51 -11.25 1.92 10.00
N SER A 52 -11.01 1.89 8.69
CA SER A 52 -11.65 2.79 7.75
C SER A 52 -13.00 2.22 7.31
N ALA A 53 -13.95 3.09 6.95
CA ALA A 53 -15.20 2.67 6.32
C ALA A 53 -15.03 2.29 4.83
N VAL A 54 -13.79 2.10 4.35
CA VAL A 54 -13.50 1.90 2.92
C VAL A 54 -14.13 0.60 2.41
N GLY A 55 -14.06 -0.50 3.18
CA GLY A 55 -14.68 -1.78 2.80
C GLY A 55 -16.20 -1.70 2.60
N HIS A 56 -16.88 -0.78 3.28
CA HIS A 56 -18.33 -0.55 3.12
C HIS A 56 -18.67 0.41 1.97
N ARG A 57 -17.73 1.26 1.56
CA ARG A 57 -17.94 2.23 0.47
C ARG A 57 -17.64 1.62 -0.90
N LEU A 58 -16.78 0.61 -0.96
CA LEU A 58 -16.37 -0.02 -2.23
C LEU A 58 -17.34 -1.11 -2.68
N LYS A 59 -17.80 -1.02 -3.93
CA LYS A 59 -18.71 -1.98 -4.55
C LYS A 59 -17.95 -3.06 -5.31
N TYR A 60 -17.41 -4.05 -4.60
CA TYR A 60 -16.61 -5.14 -5.20
C TYR A 60 -17.36 -6.04 -6.18
N ARG A 61 -18.70 -6.04 -6.16
CA ARG A 61 -19.53 -6.77 -7.13
C ARG A 61 -19.58 -6.12 -8.51
N GLN A 62 -19.13 -4.88 -8.65
CA GLN A 62 -19.12 -4.15 -9.92
C GLN A 62 -17.72 -4.16 -10.52
N ALA A 63 -17.64 -4.04 -11.85
CA ALA A 63 -16.36 -3.81 -12.51
C ALA A 63 -15.74 -2.50 -12.00
N PRO A 64 -14.41 -2.45 -11.79
CA PRO A 64 -13.75 -1.21 -11.39
C PRO A 64 -13.86 -0.15 -12.49
N GLU A 65 -14.01 1.10 -12.09
CA GLU A 65 -13.98 2.26 -12.97
C GLU A 65 -12.80 3.17 -12.58
N PRO A 66 -11.87 3.48 -13.51
CA PRO A 66 -11.80 3.00 -14.90
C PRO A 66 -11.48 1.50 -15.00
N PRO A 67 -11.78 0.86 -16.16
CA PRO A 67 -11.48 -0.55 -16.37
C PRO A 67 -9.99 -0.86 -16.18
N SER A 68 -9.69 -1.91 -15.41
CA SER A 68 -8.33 -2.41 -15.26
C SER A 68 -7.90 -3.25 -16.46
N SER A 69 -6.59 -3.39 -16.68
CA SER A 69 -6.07 -4.36 -17.65
C SER A 69 -6.57 -5.79 -17.35
N LEU A 70 -6.66 -6.63 -18.38
CA LEU A 70 -7.18 -8.00 -18.24
C LEU A 70 -6.45 -8.80 -17.15
N GLY A 71 -5.12 -8.69 -17.07
CA GLY A 71 -4.34 -9.39 -16.05
C GLY A 71 -4.58 -8.88 -14.62
N HIS A 72 -4.85 -7.59 -14.42
CA HIS A 72 -5.26 -7.07 -13.11
C HIS A 72 -6.69 -7.48 -12.76
N ALA A 73 -7.60 -7.47 -13.74
CA ALA A 73 -8.99 -7.88 -13.56
C ALA A 73 -9.09 -9.36 -13.14
N GLN A 74 -8.39 -10.26 -13.82
CA GLN A 74 -8.38 -11.69 -13.50
C GLN A 74 -7.79 -11.97 -12.11
N TRP A 75 -6.68 -11.32 -11.77
CA TRP A 75 -6.07 -11.44 -10.44
C TRP A 75 -7.02 -10.96 -9.34
N ALA A 76 -7.62 -9.77 -9.54
CA ALA A 76 -8.57 -9.22 -8.57
C ALA A 76 -9.83 -10.08 -8.44
N ASP A 77 -10.35 -10.63 -9.54
CA ASP A 77 -11.52 -11.50 -9.51
C ASP A 77 -11.27 -12.77 -8.69
N GLY A 78 -10.12 -13.42 -8.88
CA GLY A 78 -9.71 -14.57 -8.08
C GLY A 78 -9.62 -14.24 -6.58
N LEU A 79 -9.00 -13.11 -6.24
CA LEU A 79 -8.89 -12.65 -4.85
C LEU A 79 -10.26 -12.33 -4.24
N LEU A 80 -11.14 -11.64 -4.97
CA LEU A 80 -12.47 -11.28 -4.47
C LEU A 80 -13.37 -12.50 -4.27
N ARG A 81 -13.26 -13.53 -5.12
CA ARG A 81 -13.96 -14.80 -4.95
C ARG A 81 -13.47 -15.56 -3.73
N GLU A 82 -12.15 -15.64 -3.52
CA GLU A 82 -11.56 -16.26 -2.33
C GLU A 82 -12.08 -15.58 -1.04
N LYS A 83 -12.23 -14.25 -1.06
CA LYS A 83 -12.77 -13.48 0.07
C LYS A 83 -14.31 -13.43 0.14
N GLY A 84 -15.02 -14.10 -0.77
CA GLY A 84 -16.49 -14.09 -0.81
C GLY A 84 -17.12 -12.74 -1.14
N LEU A 85 -16.34 -11.79 -1.67
CA LEU A 85 -16.78 -10.44 -2.03
C LEU A 85 -17.39 -10.38 -3.44
N ARG A 86 -17.15 -11.41 -4.24
CA ARG A 86 -17.71 -11.60 -5.58
C ARG A 86 -18.04 -13.08 -5.81
N SER A 87 -19.21 -13.32 -6.40
CA SER A 87 -19.74 -14.65 -6.75
C SER A 87 -19.62 -14.90 -8.25
#